data_AF-A0A4R2TG87-F1
#
_entry.id   AF-A0A4R2TG87-F1
#
_cell.length_a   1.000
_cell.length_b   1.000
_cell.length_c   1.000
_cell.angle_alpha   90.00
_cell.angle_beta   90.00
_cell.angle_gamma   90.00
#
_symmetry.space_group_name_H-M   'P 1'
#
loop_
_entity.id
_entity.type
_entity.pdbx_description
1 polymer ?
#
loop_
_entity_poly.entity_id
_entity_poly.type
_entity_poly.pdbx_seq_one_letter_code
_entity_poly.pdbx_strand_id
1 'polypeptide(L)'
;MKTIERNPIIFIPGIMGSMGDEIIPGTGRWGFGVAQLIYSPFIKGLQKIGYELGKDLFICYYDWRKSNVDSARKYLIPLIDQIKQRNISKKIDIICHSMGGIVARTYIQNYYYRKDIDKLIMIGTPNKGAISAYYFWSNGDFIGSKDKKRGVQQILSKGYLWLLQKMMNFSLGVDNLKKIHRMFPSVKELIPSYDYGPCMCFFKENELITVPTMYSKYKNNLLDRLNYWSYLLKYGTNNTYCIVGDGFETEQYLLLKQESFVNSKKEEITDIVYTNEGDGTVTSYSAQLDGISYYSLNKNHHQIVEASLSPIMGIYNIKDNITRDSFIEVDEYNHIHFLLEGNANIQIKNKKSNEVLLRIVSDTVYTKYEHIYERFEPKYRWLILKGIPKGEYIIEIKELDLEEVNVLVITDSLEKEYGTLISKNKTLEIQVF
;
A
#
# COMPACT_ATOMS: atom_id res chain seq x y z
N MET A 1 -4.58 29.61 29.10
CA MET A 1 -5.15 28.72 28.06
C MET A 1 -5.24 27.32 28.65
N LYS A 2 -6.44 26.69 28.70
CA LYS A 2 -6.53 25.27 29.04
C LYS A 2 -5.83 24.50 27.93
N THR A 3 -4.65 23.94 28.21
CA THR A 3 -4.01 22.95 27.36
C THR A 3 -5.00 21.80 27.23
N ILE A 4 -5.62 21.65 26.06
CA ILE A 4 -6.40 20.46 25.75
C ILE A 4 -5.39 19.32 25.77
N GLU A 5 -5.46 18.46 26.79
CA GLU A 5 -4.59 17.30 26.89
C GLU A 5 -4.99 16.34 25.76
N ARG A 6 -4.17 16.30 24.69
CA ARG A 6 -4.39 15.42 23.55
C ARG A 6 -3.85 14.02 23.86
N ASN A 7 -4.56 13.00 23.38
CA ASN A 7 -4.07 11.62 23.38
C ASN A 7 -2.91 11.51 22.37
N PRO A 8 -1.87 10.71 22.66
CA PRO A 8 -0.90 10.36 21.63
C PRO A 8 -1.56 9.60 20.48
N ILE A 9 -1.07 9.82 19.25
CA ILE A 9 -1.49 9.14 18.04
C ILE A 9 -0.50 8.04 17.68
N ILE A 10 -1.00 6.87 17.33
CA ILE A 10 -0.26 5.86 16.57
C ILE A 10 -0.81 5.84 15.14
N PHE A 11 0.07 6.07 14.17
CA PHE A 11 -0.21 5.81 12.76
C PHE A 11 0.23 4.40 12.36
N ILE A 12 -0.65 3.62 11.71
CA ILE A 12 -0.34 2.27 11.21
C ILE A 12 -0.46 2.26 9.67
N PRO A 13 0.63 2.11 8.92
CA PRO A 13 0.59 2.10 7.46
C PRO A 13 -0.05 0.82 6.91
N GLY A 14 -0.36 0.83 5.61
CA GLY A 14 -0.87 -0.33 4.86
C GLY A 14 0.21 -1.36 4.52
N ILE A 15 -0.20 -2.38 3.76
CA ILE A 15 0.72 -3.36 3.17
C ILE A 15 1.80 -2.63 2.36
N MET A 16 3.05 -3.10 2.45
CA MET A 16 4.21 -2.45 1.80
C MET A 16 4.50 -1.02 2.28
N GLY A 17 3.82 -0.55 3.33
CA GLY A 17 4.06 0.77 3.92
C GLY A 17 5.12 0.79 5.01
N SER A 18 5.72 -0.35 5.34
CA SER A 18 6.87 -0.43 6.25
C SER A 18 8.05 -1.06 5.52
N MET A 19 9.25 -0.58 5.82
CA MET A 19 10.51 -1.17 5.39
C MET A 19 11.47 -1.22 6.57
N GLY A 20 12.24 -2.29 6.67
CA GLY A 20 13.23 -2.53 7.72
C GLY A 20 13.89 -3.88 7.53
N ASP A 21 14.99 -4.10 8.26
CA ASP A 21 15.88 -5.25 8.10
C ASP A 21 15.16 -6.60 8.20
N GLU A 22 14.11 -6.67 9.04
CA GLU A 22 13.27 -7.86 9.18
C GLU A 22 12.52 -8.23 7.88
N ILE A 23 12.18 -7.24 7.05
CA ILE A 23 11.51 -7.46 5.76
C ILE A 23 12.53 -7.77 4.69
N ILE A 24 13.48 -6.84 4.52
CA ILE A 24 14.55 -6.95 3.54
C ILE A 24 15.87 -6.67 4.27
N PRO A 25 16.78 -7.66 4.39
CA PRO A 25 18.08 -7.45 5.00
C PRO A 25 18.82 -6.25 4.40
N GLY A 26 19.61 -5.55 5.20
CA GLY A 26 20.44 -4.44 4.76
C GLY A 26 19.69 -3.10 4.64
N THR A 27 18.37 -3.08 4.86
CA THR A 27 17.58 -1.83 4.88
C THR A 27 17.64 -1.11 6.24
N GLY A 28 18.17 -1.77 7.28
CA GLY A 28 18.43 -1.15 8.56
C GLY A 28 17.16 -0.91 9.40
N ARG A 29 17.10 0.26 10.05
CA ARG A 29 16.01 0.58 10.98
C ARG A 29 14.68 0.76 10.24
N TRP A 30 13.60 0.50 10.97
CA TRP A 30 12.24 0.70 10.47
C TRP A 30 12.00 2.13 9.95
N GLY A 31 11.38 2.21 8.77
CA GLY A 31 10.96 3.44 8.11
C GLY A 31 9.89 3.15 7.05
N PHE A 32 9.45 4.18 6.33
CA PHE A 32 8.55 3.97 5.19
C PHE A 32 9.26 3.42 3.94
N GLY A 33 10.59 3.58 3.85
CA GLY A 33 11.34 3.36 2.60
C GLY A 33 10.70 4.15 1.46
N VAL A 34 10.56 3.54 0.28
CA VAL A 34 9.89 4.17 -0.86
C VAL A 34 8.42 4.54 -0.62
N ALA A 35 7.73 3.92 0.36
CA ALA A 35 6.37 4.29 0.72
C ALA A 35 6.27 5.68 1.36
N GLN A 36 7.41 6.34 1.65
CA GLN A 36 7.45 7.74 2.06
C GLN A 36 6.80 8.67 1.02
N LEU A 37 6.70 8.24 -0.24
CA LEU A 37 5.96 8.92 -1.30
C LEU A 37 4.47 9.11 -0.93
N ILE A 38 3.88 8.16 -0.22
CA ILE A 38 2.46 8.18 0.17
C ILE A 38 2.30 8.76 1.59
N TYR A 39 3.14 8.33 2.54
CA TYR A 39 2.89 8.61 3.95
C TYR A 39 3.52 9.89 4.48
N SER A 40 4.59 10.40 3.88
CA SER A 40 5.25 11.62 4.39
C SER A 40 4.34 12.85 4.41
N PRO A 41 3.54 13.13 3.36
CA PRO A 41 2.64 14.27 3.37
C PRO A 41 1.64 14.19 4.52
N PHE A 42 1.07 13.01 4.77
CA PHE A 42 0.15 12.76 5.88
C PHE A 42 0.80 12.99 7.25
N ILE A 43 2.00 12.44 7.49
CA ILE A 43 2.72 12.63 8.75
C ILE A 43 3.07 14.10 8.98
N LYS A 44 3.56 14.81 7.94
CA LYS A 44 3.80 16.27 7.99
C LYS A 44 2.50 17.02 8.29
N GLY A 45 1.39 16.55 7.75
CA GLY A 45 0.06 17.08 8.02
C GLY A 45 -0.33 17.00 9.50
N LEU A 46 -0.13 15.83 10.12
CA LEU A 46 -0.32 15.64 11.56
C LEU A 46 0.62 16.53 12.39
N GLN A 47 1.85 16.76 11.92
CA GLN A 47 2.78 17.68 12.59
C GLN A 47 2.32 19.14 12.54
N LYS A 48 1.83 19.59 11.37
CA LYS A 48 1.29 20.95 11.19
C LYS A 48 0.09 21.24 12.11
N ILE A 49 -0.72 20.23 12.45
CA ILE A 49 -1.85 20.38 13.40
C ILE A 49 -1.43 20.26 14.88
N GLY A 50 -0.13 20.15 15.15
CA GLY A 50 0.48 20.30 16.47
C GLY A 50 0.96 19.01 17.14
N TYR A 51 1.04 17.89 16.41
CA TYR A 51 1.70 16.68 16.92
C TYR A 51 3.21 16.68 16.61
N GLU A 52 3.98 15.92 17.37
CA GLU A 52 5.44 15.82 17.27
C GLU A 52 5.87 14.34 17.25
N LEU A 53 6.56 13.96 16.18
CA LEU A 53 7.01 12.59 15.98
C LEU A 53 7.96 12.16 17.10
N GLY A 54 7.69 10.99 17.71
CA GLY A 54 8.45 10.42 18.82
C GLY A 54 8.04 10.92 20.22
N LYS A 55 7.14 11.91 20.30
CA LYS A 55 6.64 12.48 21.55
C LYS A 55 5.16 12.18 21.78
N ASP A 56 4.31 12.58 20.84
CA ASP A 56 2.86 12.33 20.86
C ASP A 56 2.30 11.87 19.50
N LEU A 57 3.16 11.75 18.48
CA LEU A 57 2.89 11.02 17.26
C LEU A 57 3.89 9.88 17.10
N PHE A 58 3.40 8.69 16.86
CA PHE A 58 4.19 7.48 16.70
C PHE A 58 3.77 6.74 15.45
N ILE A 59 4.70 5.99 14.85
CA ILE A 59 4.43 5.16 13.68
C ILE A 59 4.66 3.71 14.07
N CYS A 60 3.65 2.87 13.90
CA CYS A 60 3.75 1.43 14.09
C CYS A 60 4.21 0.79 12.79
N TYR A 61 5.53 0.72 12.57
CA TYR A 61 6.09 -0.11 11.51
C TYR A 61 5.97 -1.59 11.87
N TYR A 62 5.76 -2.45 10.88
CA TYR A 62 5.57 -3.89 11.08
C TYR A 62 5.95 -4.70 9.83
N ASP A 63 6.26 -5.99 10.02
CA ASP A 63 6.42 -6.92 8.89
C ASP A 63 5.06 -7.26 8.26
N TRP A 64 4.67 -6.44 7.28
CA TRP A 64 3.41 -6.57 6.54
C TRP A 64 3.27 -7.88 5.76
N ARG A 65 4.31 -8.71 5.68
CA ARG A 65 4.21 -10.04 5.08
C ARG A 65 3.56 -11.04 6.02
N LYS A 66 3.64 -10.83 7.34
CA LYS A 66 3.14 -11.76 8.38
C LYS A 66 1.67 -11.52 8.70
N SER A 67 1.02 -12.51 9.32
CA SER A 67 -0.38 -12.40 9.76
C SER A 67 -0.59 -11.13 10.60
N ASN A 68 -1.73 -10.46 10.42
CA ASN A 68 -2.13 -9.29 11.18
C ASN A 68 -2.23 -9.56 12.70
N VAL A 69 -2.43 -10.83 13.10
CA VAL A 69 -2.34 -11.25 14.51
C VAL A 69 -0.91 -11.13 15.03
N ASP A 70 0.07 -11.60 14.26
CA ASP A 70 1.48 -11.44 14.62
C ASP A 70 1.89 -9.98 14.58
N SER A 71 1.42 -9.22 13.58
CA SER A 71 1.70 -7.79 13.44
C SER A 71 1.20 -7.00 14.66
N ALA A 72 -0.02 -7.27 15.12
CA ALA A 72 -0.57 -6.65 16.31
C ALA A 72 0.24 -7.01 17.57
N ARG A 73 0.58 -8.29 17.74
CA ARG A 73 1.28 -8.78 18.95
C ARG A 73 2.74 -8.36 19.03
N LYS A 74 3.46 -8.35 17.91
CA LYS A 74 4.90 -8.11 17.88
C LYS A 74 5.27 -6.63 17.74
N TYR A 75 4.40 -5.80 17.16
CA TYR A 75 4.74 -4.40 16.88
C TYR A 75 3.77 -3.43 17.55
N LEU A 76 2.45 -3.60 17.36
CA LEU A 76 1.48 -2.63 17.89
C LEU A 76 1.41 -2.65 19.43
N ILE A 77 1.25 -3.82 20.05
CA ILE A 77 1.15 -3.93 21.52
C ILE A 77 2.42 -3.42 22.22
N PRO A 78 3.65 -3.81 21.80
CA PRO A 78 4.87 -3.28 22.41
C PRO A 78 5.02 -1.76 22.24
N LEU A 79 4.60 -1.19 21.10
CA LEU A 79 4.60 0.26 20.92
C LEU A 79 3.61 0.95 21.88
N ILE A 80 2.41 0.40 22.05
CA ILE A 80 1.44 0.89 23.04
C ILE A 80 2.07 0.84 24.45
N ASP A 81 2.75 -0.25 24.80
CA ASP A 81 3.43 -0.39 26.11
C ASP A 81 4.47 0.71 26.33
N GLN A 82 5.32 0.95 25.32
CA GLN A 82 6.33 2.00 25.35
C GLN A 82 5.71 3.39 25.54
N ILE A 83 4.61 3.68 24.86
CA ILE A 83 3.91 4.97 24.97
C ILE A 83 3.29 5.14 26.35
N LYS A 84 2.64 4.09 26.86
CA LYS A 84 1.97 4.11 28.17
C LYS A 84 2.94 4.14 29.35
N GLN A 85 4.16 3.64 29.21
CA GLN A 85 5.22 3.85 30.23
C GLN A 85 5.52 5.33 30.45
N ARG A 86 5.41 6.16 29.39
CA ARG A 86 5.65 7.61 29.45
C ARG A 86 4.40 8.42 29.77
N ASN A 87 3.22 7.89 29.44
CA ASN A 87 1.93 8.57 29.55
C ASN A 87 0.86 7.65 30.18
N ILE A 88 1.06 7.26 31.44
CA ILE A 88 0.29 6.18 32.11
C ILE A 88 -1.24 6.43 32.10
N SER A 89 -1.68 7.68 32.20
CA SER A 89 -3.10 8.06 32.29
C SER A 89 -3.81 8.23 30.95
N LYS A 90 -3.07 8.32 29.83
CA LYS A 90 -3.67 8.63 28.53
C LYS A 90 -4.08 7.37 27.78
N LYS A 91 -5.27 7.43 27.16
CA LYS A 91 -5.63 6.53 26.06
C LYS A 91 -4.88 6.94 24.80
N ILE A 92 -4.89 6.08 23.79
CA ILE A 92 -4.21 6.28 22.51
C ILE A 92 -5.26 6.41 21.41
N ASP A 93 -5.04 7.33 20.48
CA ASP A 93 -5.80 7.39 19.23
C ASP A 93 -5.03 6.64 18.13
N ILE A 94 -5.70 5.72 17.43
CA ILE A 94 -5.11 5.00 16.30
C ILE A 94 -5.67 5.57 15.01
N ILE A 95 -4.77 5.97 14.12
CA ILE A 95 -5.07 6.26 12.72
C ILE A 95 -4.36 5.21 11.88
N CYS A 96 -5.05 4.62 10.92
CA CYS A 96 -4.48 3.52 10.16
C CYS A 96 -4.95 3.56 8.71
N HIS A 97 -4.07 3.12 7.81
CA HIS A 97 -4.34 3.07 6.38
C HIS A 97 -4.40 1.62 5.89
N SER A 98 -5.36 1.31 5.02
CA SER A 98 -5.45 0.04 4.31
C SER A 98 -5.36 -1.14 5.30
N MET A 99 -4.46 -2.10 5.06
CA MET A 99 -4.23 -3.26 5.95
C MET A 99 -3.90 -2.88 7.42
N GLY A 100 -3.32 -1.70 7.67
CA GLY A 100 -3.05 -1.24 9.03
C GLY A 100 -4.30 -1.16 9.92
N GLY A 101 -5.48 -0.95 9.32
CA GLY A 101 -6.75 -1.01 10.05
C GLY A 101 -7.12 -2.41 10.50
N ILE A 102 -6.74 -3.44 9.75
CA ILE A 102 -6.93 -4.83 10.16
C ILE A 102 -5.98 -5.18 11.30
N VAL A 103 -4.75 -4.66 11.31
CA VAL A 103 -3.82 -4.77 12.46
C VAL A 103 -4.44 -4.15 13.72
N ALA A 104 -4.95 -2.92 13.62
CA ALA A 104 -5.59 -2.22 14.74
C ALA A 104 -6.83 -2.97 15.26
N ARG A 105 -7.72 -3.38 14.35
CA ARG A 105 -8.91 -4.19 14.68
C ARG A 105 -8.54 -5.51 15.35
N THR A 106 -7.46 -6.15 14.91
CA THR A 106 -6.97 -7.39 15.49
C THR A 106 -6.52 -7.24 16.94
N TYR A 107 -6.01 -6.07 17.33
CA TYR A 107 -5.75 -5.75 18.75
C TYR A 107 -7.05 -5.48 19.52
N ILE A 108 -7.90 -4.58 19.01
CA ILE A 108 -9.08 -4.07 19.73
C ILE A 108 -10.17 -5.14 19.93
N GLN A 109 -10.33 -6.05 18.97
CA GLN A 109 -11.37 -7.07 18.97
C GLN A 109 -10.88 -8.43 19.50
N ASN A 110 -9.81 -8.43 20.31
CA ASN A 110 -9.23 -9.63 20.90
C ASN A 110 -9.43 -9.69 22.42
N TYR A 111 -9.30 -10.88 23.01
CA TYR A 111 -9.51 -11.09 24.44
C TYR A 111 -8.47 -10.37 25.32
N TYR A 112 -7.29 -10.08 24.78
CA TYR A 112 -6.22 -9.35 25.48
C TYR A 112 -6.31 -7.83 25.32
N TYR A 113 -7.38 -7.31 24.70
CA TYR A 113 -7.57 -5.87 24.55
C TYR A 113 -7.71 -5.19 25.91
N ARG A 114 -6.93 -4.13 26.14
CA ARG A 114 -6.82 -3.47 27.45
C ARG A 114 -7.69 -2.23 27.61
N LYS A 115 -8.59 -1.95 26.65
CA LYS A 115 -9.45 -0.75 26.64
C LYS A 115 -8.66 0.56 26.69
N ASP A 116 -7.47 0.56 26.10
CA ASP A 116 -6.53 1.67 26.09
C ASP A 116 -6.53 2.50 24.80
N ILE A 117 -7.44 2.19 23.86
CA ILE A 117 -7.68 2.99 22.66
C ILE A 117 -8.92 3.88 22.86
N ASP A 118 -8.78 5.16 22.55
CA ASP A 118 -9.87 6.15 22.59
C ASP A 118 -10.56 6.27 21.23
N LYS A 119 -9.80 6.54 20.17
CA LYS A 119 -10.32 6.58 18.79
C LYS A 119 -9.64 5.58 17.87
N LEU A 120 -10.42 5.04 16.94
CA LEU A 120 -9.93 4.28 15.79
C LEU A 120 -10.40 4.97 14.49
N ILE A 121 -9.47 5.43 13.66
CA ILE A 121 -9.75 6.07 12.37
C ILE A 121 -9.12 5.22 11.26
N MET A 122 -9.96 4.54 10.47
CA MET A 122 -9.55 3.64 9.40
C MET A 122 -9.67 4.31 8.04
N ILE A 123 -8.57 4.50 7.33
CA ILE A 123 -8.52 5.13 6.01
C ILE A 123 -8.37 4.03 4.95
N GLY A 124 -9.35 3.86 4.06
CA GLY A 124 -9.30 2.88 2.97
C GLY A 124 -9.10 1.43 3.43
N THR A 125 -9.43 1.10 4.67
CA THR A 125 -9.21 -0.27 5.19
C THR A 125 -10.16 -1.24 4.50
N PRO A 126 -9.69 -2.35 3.88
CA PRO A 126 -10.55 -3.36 3.28
C PRO A 126 -11.23 -4.20 4.36
N ASN A 127 -12.20 -3.60 5.06
CA ASN A 127 -12.89 -4.21 6.19
C ASN A 127 -13.65 -5.48 5.80
N LYS A 128 -14.02 -5.62 4.52
CA LYS A 128 -14.62 -6.83 3.97
C LYS A 128 -13.70 -7.56 2.97
N GLY A 129 -12.51 -7.06 2.69
CA GLY A 129 -11.53 -7.64 1.76
C GLY A 129 -11.50 -6.97 0.37
N ALA A 130 -10.56 -7.35 -0.47
CA ALA A 130 -10.33 -6.78 -1.80
C ALA A 130 -10.13 -7.87 -2.86
N ILE A 131 -10.69 -7.66 -4.05
CA ILE A 131 -10.62 -8.62 -5.17
C ILE A 131 -9.19 -8.82 -5.66
N SER A 132 -8.41 -7.74 -5.73
CA SER A 132 -6.99 -7.79 -6.08
C SER A 132 -6.18 -8.73 -5.17
N ALA A 133 -6.51 -8.78 -3.88
CA ALA A 133 -5.89 -9.71 -2.93
C ALA A 133 -6.27 -11.17 -3.21
N TYR A 134 -7.54 -11.45 -3.55
CA TYR A 134 -7.95 -12.81 -3.93
C TYR A 134 -7.22 -13.26 -5.20
N TYR A 135 -7.18 -12.40 -6.23
CA TYR A 135 -6.49 -12.68 -7.48
C TYR A 135 -5.02 -13.03 -7.26
N PHE A 136 -4.29 -12.21 -6.49
CA PHE A 136 -2.89 -12.51 -6.18
C PHE A 136 -2.74 -13.81 -5.38
N TRP A 137 -3.63 -14.04 -4.41
CA TRP A 137 -3.59 -15.26 -3.60
C TRP A 137 -3.95 -16.54 -4.39
N SER A 138 -4.79 -16.43 -5.42
CA SER A 138 -5.23 -17.57 -6.24
C SER A 138 -4.34 -17.84 -7.45
N ASN A 139 -3.78 -16.79 -8.06
CA ASN A 139 -3.03 -16.86 -9.32
C ASN A 139 -1.54 -16.62 -9.13
N GLY A 140 -1.13 -16.08 -7.98
CA GLY A 140 0.25 -15.78 -7.69
C GLY A 140 0.80 -14.61 -8.50
N ASP A 141 -0.06 -13.78 -9.10
CA ASP A 141 0.31 -12.67 -9.97
C ASP A 141 -0.65 -11.48 -9.78
N PHE A 142 -0.29 -10.32 -10.30
CA PHE A 142 -1.14 -9.12 -10.26
C PHE A 142 -2.13 -9.12 -11.39
N ILE A 143 -3.24 -8.44 -11.14
CA ILE A 143 -4.18 -8.06 -12.18
C ILE A 143 -3.42 -7.24 -13.22
N GLY A 144 -3.36 -7.76 -14.45
CA GLY A 144 -2.64 -7.13 -15.54
C GLY A 144 -3.29 -5.81 -15.97
N SER A 145 -2.51 -4.73 -16.04
CA SER A 145 -2.93 -3.45 -16.60
C SER A 145 -2.74 -3.47 -18.12
N LYS A 146 -3.56 -4.23 -18.87
CA LYS A 146 -3.31 -4.36 -20.31
C LYS A 146 -3.46 -3.03 -21.07
N ASP A 147 -4.24 -2.07 -20.57
CA ASP A 147 -4.53 -0.83 -21.33
C ASP A 147 -4.71 0.45 -20.47
N LYS A 148 -4.31 0.48 -19.18
CA LYS A 148 -4.54 1.63 -18.29
C LYS A 148 -3.25 2.20 -17.68
N LYS A 149 -3.24 3.52 -17.45
CA LYS A 149 -2.21 4.21 -16.66
C LYS A 149 -2.11 3.57 -15.27
N ARG A 150 -0.90 3.24 -14.85
CA ARG A 150 -0.62 2.66 -13.54
C ARG A 150 -0.69 3.75 -12.47
N GLY A 151 -1.48 3.51 -11.43
CA GLY A 151 -1.44 4.35 -10.23
C GLY A 151 -0.15 4.14 -9.43
N VAL A 152 0.20 5.12 -8.58
CA VAL A 152 1.39 5.09 -7.70
C VAL A 152 1.48 3.77 -6.92
N GLN A 153 0.36 3.31 -6.35
CA GLN A 153 0.31 2.08 -5.56
C GLN A 153 0.68 0.83 -6.38
N GLN A 154 0.25 0.76 -7.64
CA GLN A 154 0.59 -0.36 -8.53
C GLN A 154 2.08 -0.37 -8.84
N ILE A 155 2.66 0.81 -9.11
CA ILE A 155 4.09 0.97 -9.39
C ILE A 155 4.92 0.56 -8.17
N LEU A 156 4.53 1.00 -6.97
CA LEU A 156 5.19 0.60 -5.72
C LEU A 156 5.05 -0.91 -5.47
N SER A 157 3.86 -1.48 -5.67
CA SER A 157 3.64 -2.93 -5.46
C SER A 157 4.51 -3.77 -6.39
N LYS A 158 4.59 -3.37 -7.67
CA LYS A 158 5.47 -4.01 -8.66
C LYS A 158 6.94 -3.89 -8.32
N GLY A 159 7.40 -2.70 -7.93
CA GLY A 159 8.79 -2.50 -7.54
C GLY A 159 9.19 -3.32 -6.30
N TYR A 160 8.32 -3.37 -5.28
CA TYR A 160 8.58 -4.22 -4.11
C TYR A 160 8.69 -5.70 -4.46
N LEU A 161 7.83 -6.18 -5.35
CA LEU A 161 7.87 -7.58 -5.74
C LEU A 161 9.04 -7.91 -6.61
N TRP A 162 9.42 -7.02 -7.53
CA TRP A 162 10.65 -7.19 -8.29
C TRP A 162 11.84 -7.38 -7.34
N LEU A 163 11.97 -6.52 -6.31
CA LEU A 163 13.02 -6.67 -5.30
C LEU A 163 12.93 -8.01 -4.57
N LEU A 164 11.75 -8.37 -4.08
CA LEU A 164 11.58 -9.62 -3.34
C LEU A 164 11.82 -10.86 -4.20
N GLN A 165 11.42 -10.85 -5.48
CA GLN A 165 11.66 -11.94 -6.42
C GLN A 165 13.16 -12.18 -6.63
N LYS A 166 13.93 -11.11 -6.85
CA LYS A 166 15.38 -11.17 -7.00
C LYS A 166 16.06 -11.62 -5.72
N MET A 167 15.76 -10.95 -4.60
CA MET A 167 16.42 -11.20 -3.31
C MET A 167 16.07 -12.56 -2.71
N MET A 168 14.85 -13.06 -2.93
CA MET A 168 14.38 -14.33 -2.35
C MET A 168 14.36 -15.47 -3.38
N ASN A 169 14.90 -15.24 -4.57
CA ASN A 169 14.99 -16.16 -5.70
C ASN A 169 13.67 -16.93 -5.91
N PHE A 170 12.60 -16.21 -6.27
CA PHE A 170 11.30 -16.81 -6.56
C PHE A 170 10.58 -16.11 -7.70
N SER A 171 9.74 -16.86 -8.41
CA SER A 171 8.89 -16.34 -9.47
C SER A 171 7.43 -16.25 -9.03
N LEU A 172 6.69 -15.33 -9.64
CA LEU A 172 5.24 -15.23 -9.55
C LEU A 172 4.57 -16.35 -10.38
N GLY A 173 3.26 -16.48 -10.22
CA GLY A 173 2.41 -17.42 -10.95
C GLY A 173 1.94 -18.62 -10.14
N VAL A 174 1.00 -19.35 -10.75
CA VAL A 174 0.25 -20.46 -10.13
C VAL A 174 1.14 -21.60 -9.63
N ASP A 175 2.29 -21.81 -10.26
CA ASP A 175 3.24 -22.87 -9.89
C ASP A 175 3.93 -22.59 -8.54
N ASN A 176 3.97 -21.32 -8.11
CA ASN A 176 4.65 -20.87 -6.90
C ASN A 176 3.72 -20.53 -5.73
N LEU A 177 2.42 -20.82 -5.84
CA LEU A 177 1.42 -20.44 -4.81
C LEU A 177 1.79 -20.87 -3.39
N LYS A 178 2.35 -22.07 -3.21
CA LYS A 178 2.79 -22.55 -1.88
C LYS A 178 3.86 -21.64 -1.26
N LYS A 179 4.82 -21.15 -2.07
CA LYS A 179 5.88 -20.25 -1.62
C LYS A 179 5.29 -18.86 -1.32
N ILE A 180 4.41 -18.35 -2.18
CA ILE A 180 3.68 -17.09 -1.98
C ILE A 180 2.86 -17.12 -0.69
N HIS A 181 2.09 -18.19 -0.45
CA HIS A 181 1.25 -18.34 0.73
C HIS A 181 2.06 -18.35 2.03
N ARG A 182 3.23 -18.98 2.01
CA ARG A 182 4.16 -19.00 3.15
C ARG A 182 4.84 -17.65 3.38
N MET A 183 5.14 -16.93 2.30
CA MET A 183 5.85 -15.65 2.36
C MET A 183 4.94 -14.51 2.78
N PHE A 184 3.71 -14.46 2.27
CA PHE A 184 2.77 -13.35 2.45
C PHE A 184 1.42 -13.80 3.05
N PRO A 185 1.37 -14.52 4.18
CA PRO A 185 0.11 -14.93 4.80
C PRO A 185 -0.85 -13.77 5.08
N SER A 186 -0.38 -12.54 5.25
CA SER A 186 -1.23 -11.34 5.36
C SER A 186 -2.14 -11.12 4.16
N VAL A 187 -1.74 -11.51 2.95
CA VAL A 187 -2.57 -11.31 1.76
C VAL A 187 -3.82 -12.18 1.81
N LYS A 188 -3.75 -13.38 2.41
CA LYS A 188 -4.94 -14.19 2.70
C LYS A 188 -5.94 -13.44 3.58
N GLU A 189 -5.45 -12.61 4.48
CA GLU A 189 -6.26 -11.83 5.41
C GLU A 189 -6.81 -10.54 4.79
N LEU A 190 -6.48 -10.26 3.53
CA LEU A 190 -7.04 -9.20 2.71
C LEU A 190 -8.07 -9.68 1.69
N ILE A 191 -8.23 -10.99 1.48
CA ILE A 191 -9.20 -11.50 0.49
C ILE A 191 -10.64 -11.26 0.98
N PRO A 192 -11.65 -11.28 0.08
CA PRO A 192 -13.05 -11.13 0.45
C PRO A 192 -13.49 -12.05 1.59
N SER A 193 -14.11 -11.44 2.60
CA SER A 193 -14.81 -12.09 3.71
C SER A 193 -16.22 -12.52 3.31
N TYR A 194 -16.91 -13.24 4.19
CA TYR A 194 -18.33 -13.56 4.01
C TYR A 194 -19.18 -12.30 3.79
N ASP A 195 -18.92 -11.24 4.55
CA ASP A 195 -19.67 -9.97 4.47
C ASP A 195 -19.40 -9.16 3.21
N TYR A 196 -18.31 -9.47 2.48
CA TYR A 196 -18.11 -8.92 1.13
C TYR A 196 -19.24 -9.37 0.19
N GLY A 197 -19.80 -10.55 0.43
CA GLY A 197 -20.70 -11.21 -0.49
C GLY A 197 -19.94 -11.93 -1.62
N PRO A 198 -20.62 -12.22 -2.73
CA PRO A 198 -20.00 -12.89 -3.88
C PRO A 198 -18.80 -12.10 -4.39
N CYS A 199 -17.65 -12.77 -4.57
CA CYS A 199 -16.45 -12.16 -5.15
C CYS A 199 -16.14 -12.68 -6.58
N MET A 200 -16.95 -13.63 -7.07
CA MET A 200 -16.78 -14.27 -8.36
C MET A 200 -18.11 -14.31 -9.10
N CYS A 201 -18.03 -14.33 -10.42
CA CYS A 201 -19.18 -14.42 -11.30
C CYS A 201 -18.83 -15.19 -12.58
N PHE A 202 -19.83 -15.61 -13.33
CA PHE A 202 -19.67 -16.13 -14.69
C PHE A 202 -20.86 -15.69 -15.54
N PHE A 203 -20.68 -15.63 -16.86
CA PHE A 203 -21.81 -15.41 -17.77
C PHE A 203 -22.54 -16.72 -18.03
N LYS A 204 -23.88 -16.68 -18.00
CA LYS A 204 -24.75 -17.74 -18.52
C LYS A 204 -25.81 -17.06 -19.37
N GLU A 205 -25.91 -17.42 -20.64
CA GLU A 205 -26.92 -16.84 -21.57
C GLU A 205 -26.89 -15.30 -21.58
N ASN A 206 -25.69 -14.71 -21.55
CA ASN A 206 -25.42 -13.26 -21.44
C ASN A 206 -25.84 -12.58 -20.12
N GLU A 207 -26.33 -13.33 -19.13
CA GLU A 207 -26.57 -12.81 -17.79
C GLU A 207 -25.37 -13.08 -16.87
N LEU A 208 -25.03 -12.09 -16.04
CA LEU A 208 -23.98 -12.21 -15.05
C LEU A 208 -24.52 -12.94 -13.80
N ILE A 209 -24.06 -14.16 -13.55
CA ILE A 209 -24.44 -14.94 -12.37
C ILE A 209 -23.31 -14.89 -11.35
N THR A 210 -23.62 -14.38 -10.15
CA THR A 210 -22.68 -14.38 -9.03
C THR A 210 -22.54 -15.76 -8.41
N VAL A 211 -21.31 -16.12 -8.04
CA VAL A 211 -20.99 -17.36 -7.33
C VAL A 211 -21.14 -17.13 -5.82
N PRO A 212 -21.98 -17.89 -5.10
CA PRO A 212 -22.10 -17.77 -3.65
C PRO A 212 -20.75 -17.92 -2.95
N THR A 213 -20.47 -17.04 -1.98
CA THR A 213 -19.18 -16.95 -1.27
C THR A 213 -18.74 -18.26 -0.64
N MET A 214 -19.67 -19.15 -0.28
CA MET A 214 -19.35 -20.47 0.25
C MET A 214 -18.55 -21.36 -0.72
N TYR A 215 -18.65 -21.13 -2.04
CA TYR A 215 -17.92 -21.90 -3.04
C TYR A 215 -16.51 -21.39 -3.33
N SER A 216 -16.11 -20.22 -2.82
CA SER A 216 -14.74 -19.72 -2.98
C SER A 216 -13.72 -20.68 -2.37
N LYS A 217 -12.67 -21.01 -3.12
CA LYS A 217 -11.59 -21.91 -2.73
C LYS A 217 -10.86 -21.42 -1.47
N TYR A 218 -10.65 -20.11 -1.35
CA TYR A 218 -10.00 -19.51 -0.19
C TYR A 218 -10.99 -18.72 0.66
N LYS A 219 -10.81 -18.77 1.98
CA LYS A 219 -11.65 -18.09 2.98
C LYS A 219 -10.83 -17.17 3.86
N ASN A 220 -11.42 -16.04 4.25
CA ASN A 220 -10.82 -15.07 5.15
C ASN A 220 -11.34 -15.21 6.59
N ASN A 221 -10.87 -16.23 7.29
CA ASN A 221 -11.28 -16.50 8.67
C ASN A 221 -11.01 -15.33 9.63
N LEU A 222 -10.01 -14.47 9.33
CA LEU A 222 -9.70 -13.32 10.17
C LEU A 222 -10.77 -12.25 10.03
N LEU A 223 -11.05 -11.78 8.80
CA LEU A 223 -12.09 -10.77 8.58
C LEU A 223 -13.47 -11.29 8.95
N ASP A 224 -13.79 -12.56 8.67
CA ASP A 224 -15.05 -13.17 9.10
C ASP A 224 -15.24 -13.05 10.62
N ARG A 225 -14.19 -13.38 11.40
CA ARG A 225 -14.20 -13.20 12.85
C ARG A 225 -14.31 -11.73 13.25
N LEU A 226 -13.49 -10.85 12.66
CA LEU A 226 -13.47 -9.43 13.02
C LEU A 226 -14.80 -8.73 12.67
N ASN A 227 -15.49 -9.15 11.62
CA ASN A 227 -16.77 -8.55 11.26
C ASN A 227 -17.92 -9.12 12.11
N TYR A 228 -17.91 -10.42 12.40
CA TYR A 228 -18.85 -11.03 13.35
C TYR A 228 -18.81 -10.33 14.71
N TRP A 229 -17.61 -9.99 15.21
CA TRP A 229 -17.44 -9.27 16.47
C TRP A 229 -17.29 -7.75 16.30
N SER A 230 -17.79 -7.15 15.20
CA SER A 230 -17.65 -5.72 14.89
C SER A 230 -18.21 -4.80 16.00
N TYR A 231 -19.23 -5.24 16.73
CA TYR A 231 -19.78 -4.52 17.87
C TYR A 231 -18.74 -4.23 18.96
N LEU A 232 -17.68 -5.05 19.09
CA LEU A 232 -16.58 -4.79 20.03
C LEU A 232 -15.85 -3.49 19.74
N LEU A 233 -15.87 -2.98 18.50
CA LEU A 233 -15.31 -1.66 18.21
C LEU A 233 -16.11 -0.55 18.90
N LYS A 234 -17.44 -0.67 18.97
CA LYS A 234 -18.33 0.32 19.60
C LYS A 234 -18.19 0.38 21.12
N TYR A 235 -17.91 -0.75 21.76
CA TYR A 235 -17.72 -0.83 23.22
C TYR A 235 -16.25 -0.75 23.63
N GLY A 236 -15.35 -1.05 22.69
CA GLY A 236 -13.91 -1.10 22.91
C GLY A 236 -13.22 0.25 22.74
N THR A 237 -13.76 1.13 21.91
CA THR A 237 -13.27 2.51 21.72
C THR A 237 -14.40 3.50 22.03
N ASN A 238 -14.04 4.75 22.29
CA ASN A 238 -15.02 5.81 22.48
C ASN A 238 -15.58 6.29 21.14
N ASN A 239 -14.74 6.32 20.09
CA ASN A 239 -15.20 6.64 18.74
C ASN A 239 -14.45 5.80 17.68
N THR A 240 -15.17 5.31 16.68
CA THR A 240 -14.59 4.64 15.52
C THR A 240 -15.12 5.26 14.24
N TYR A 241 -14.25 5.52 13.28
CA TYR A 241 -14.59 6.12 11.99
C TYR A 241 -13.94 5.36 10.83
N CYS A 242 -14.66 5.25 9.72
CA CYS A 242 -14.10 4.89 8.43
C CYS A 242 -13.93 6.14 7.55
N ILE A 243 -12.82 6.26 6.84
CA ILE A 243 -12.60 7.25 5.79
C ILE A 243 -12.44 6.46 4.50
N VAL A 244 -13.39 6.63 3.59
CA VAL A 244 -13.62 5.80 2.41
C VAL A 244 -13.27 6.61 1.17
N GLY A 245 -12.47 6.03 0.28
CA GLY A 245 -12.28 6.57 -1.07
C GLY A 245 -13.38 6.07 -2.00
N ASP A 246 -13.82 6.92 -2.91
CA ASP A 246 -14.92 6.63 -3.83
C ASP A 246 -14.73 7.32 -5.19
N GLY A 247 -15.46 6.89 -6.20
CA GLY A 247 -15.43 7.48 -7.55
C GLY A 247 -14.32 6.97 -8.48
N PHE A 248 -13.59 5.93 -8.09
CA PHE A 248 -12.56 5.29 -8.90
C PHE A 248 -12.97 3.87 -9.27
N GLU A 249 -12.70 3.51 -10.52
CA GLU A 249 -12.92 2.16 -11.02
C GLU A 249 -12.13 1.14 -10.19
N THR A 250 -12.83 0.17 -9.60
CA THR A 250 -12.32 -0.77 -8.61
C THR A 250 -12.83 -2.18 -8.91
N GLU A 251 -11.99 -3.19 -8.71
CA GLU A 251 -12.34 -4.57 -8.98
C GLU A 251 -13.46 -5.06 -8.04
N GLN A 252 -14.59 -5.47 -8.61
CA GLN A 252 -15.77 -5.93 -7.86
C GLN A 252 -15.91 -7.45 -7.87
N TYR A 253 -15.71 -8.09 -9.04
CA TYR A 253 -15.79 -9.53 -9.20
C TYR A 253 -14.70 -10.08 -10.09
N LEU A 254 -14.29 -11.31 -9.82
CA LEU A 254 -13.49 -12.14 -10.72
C LEU A 254 -14.42 -12.88 -11.68
N LEU A 255 -14.22 -12.70 -12.98
CA LEU A 255 -14.99 -13.41 -14.00
C LEU A 255 -14.36 -14.78 -14.24
N LEU A 256 -15.14 -15.84 -13.99
CA LEU A 256 -14.73 -17.23 -14.17
C LEU A 256 -15.17 -17.78 -15.52
N LYS A 257 -14.38 -18.69 -16.08
CA LYS A 257 -14.82 -19.55 -17.17
C LYS A 257 -15.93 -20.49 -16.68
N GLN A 258 -17.15 -20.30 -17.21
CA GLN A 258 -18.35 -21.01 -16.78
C GLN A 258 -18.14 -22.54 -16.77
N GLU A 259 -17.66 -23.12 -17.87
CA GLU A 259 -17.49 -24.58 -18.00
C GLU A 259 -16.53 -25.15 -16.95
N SER A 260 -15.38 -24.48 -16.73
CA SER A 260 -14.39 -24.88 -15.74
C SER A 260 -15.00 -24.89 -14.33
N PHE A 261 -15.76 -23.85 -13.99
CA PHE A 261 -16.36 -23.73 -12.67
C PHE A 261 -17.57 -24.67 -12.46
N VAL A 262 -18.49 -24.75 -13.42
CA VAL A 262 -19.70 -25.57 -13.29
C VAL A 262 -19.36 -27.06 -13.24
N ASN A 263 -18.46 -27.53 -14.12
CA ASN A 263 -18.16 -28.95 -14.26
C ASN A 263 -17.15 -29.46 -13.22
N SER A 264 -16.17 -28.63 -12.84
CA SER A 264 -15.03 -29.08 -12.02
C SER A 264 -14.74 -28.21 -10.80
N LYS A 265 -15.55 -27.17 -10.54
CA LYS A 265 -15.32 -26.18 -9.47
C LYS A 265 -13.94 -25.52 -9.55
N LYS A 266 -13.33 -25.49 -10.73
CA LYS A 266 -12.06 -24.85 -10.98
C LYS A 266 -12.26 -23.34 -11.20
N GLU A 267 -11.60 -22.53 -10.38
CA GLU A 267 -11.60 -21.07 -10.46
C GLU A 267 -10.62 -20.60 -11.56
N GLU A 268 -11.01 -20.79 -12.82
CA GLU A 268 -10.26 -20.28 -13.97
C GLU A 268 -10.73 -18.86 -14.29
N ILE A 269 -9.96 -17.87 -13.86
CA ILE A 269 -10.28 -16.44 -14.05
C ILE A 269 -9.94 -16.03 -15.48
N THR A 270 -10.93 -15.48 -16.19
CA THR A 270 -10.80 -15.01 -17.58
C THR A 270 -10.73 -13.49 -17.68
N ASP A 271 -11.39 -12.78 -16.78
CA ASP A 271 -11.43 -11.30 -16.76
C ASP A 271 -11.85 -10.79 -15.37
N ILE A 272 -12.02 -9.48 -15.23
CA ILE A 272 -12.45 -8.80 -14.01
C ILE A 272 -13.63 -7.88 -14.33
N VAL A 273 -14.63 -7.90 -13.46
CA VAL A 273 -15.73 -6.94 -13.47
C VAL A 273 -15.42 -5.82 -12.48
N TYR A 274 -15.57 -4.58 -12.95
CA TYR A 274 -15.27 -3.38 -12.18
C TYR A 274 -16.53 -2.62 -11.78
N THR A 275 -16.43 -1.83 -10.71
CA THR A 275 -17.40 -0.82 -10.29
C THR A 275 -16.72 0.54 -10.18
N ASN A 276 -17.45 1.64 -10.33
CA ASN A 276 -16.92 2.98 -10.04
C ASN A 276 -17.04 3.38 -8.55
N GLU A 277 -17.57 2.48 -7.72
CA GLU A 277 -17.75 2.67 -6.28
C GLU A 277 -16.55 2.11 -5.50
N GLY A 278 -15.47 2.88 -5.47
CA GLY A 278 -14.29 2.55 -4.68
C GLY A 278 -13.13 3.49 -4.90
N ASP A 279 -11.98 3.10 -4.37
CA ASP A 279 -10.75 3.90 -4.39
C ASP A 279 -9.69 3.39 -5.38
N GLY A 280 -10.07 2.47 -6.27
CA GLY A 280 -9.17 1.80 -7.22
C GLY A 280 -8.42 0.59 -6.62
N THR A 281 -8.75 0.17 -5.40
CA THR A 281 -8.23 -1.05 -4.78
C THR A 281 -9.27 -1.71 -3.87
N VAL A 282 -10.02 -0.91 -3.12
CA VAL A 282 -11.05 -1.33 -2.17
C VAL A 282 -12.36 -0.67 -2.55
N THR A 283 -13.42 -1.47 -2.70
CA THR A 283 -14.76 -0.94 -2.98
C THR A 283 -15.25 -0.12 -1.80
N SER A 284 -16.05 0.92 -2.07
CA SER A 284 -16.62 1.78 -1.04
C SER A 284 -17.41 0.99 0.00
N TYR A 285 -18.11 -0.06 -0.43
CA TYR A 285 -18.81 -1.01 0.44
C TYR A 285 -17.86 -1.82 1.35
N SER A 286 -16.73 -2.30 0.80
CA SER A 286 -15.74 -3.07 1.57
C SER A 286 -14.99 -2.20 2.58
N ALA A 287 -14.82 -0.92 2.30
CA ALA A 287 -14.18 0.03 3.21
C ALA A 287 -15.03 0.37 4.45
N GLN A 288 -16.35 0.18 4.37
CA GLN A 288 -17.29 0.50 5.44
C GLN A 288 -17.52 -0.67 6.42
N LEU A 289 -17.98 -0.33 7.63
CA LEU A 289 -18.43 -1.27 8.65
C LEU A 289 -19.81 -0.89 9.17
N ASP A 290 -20.65 -1.90 9.41
CA ASP A 290 -22.04 -1.67 9.78
C ASP A 290 -22.16 -0.96 11.13
N GLY A 291 -22.91 0.15 11.11
CA GLY A 291 -23.13 1.00 12.27
C GLY A 291 -21.89 1.73 12.79
N ILE A 292 -20.83 1.82 11.99
CA ILE A 292 -19.69 2.72 12.22
C ILE A 292 -19.84 3.93 11.28
N SER A 293 -19.64 5.13 11.82
CA SER A 293 -19.71 6.36 11.02
C SER A 293 -18.59 6.40 9.99
N TYR A 294 -18.87 6.97 8.80
CA TYR A 294 -17.86 7.11 7.76
C TYR A 294 -17.88 8.49 7.08
N TYR A 295 -16.74 8.84 6.51
CA TYR A 295 -16.55 9.97 5.61
C TYR A 295 -16.18 9.44 4.23
N SER A 296 -16.86 9.87 3.18
CA SER A 296 -16.51 9.54 1.79
C SER A 296 -15.72 10.68 1.16
N LEU A 297 -14.64 10.35 0.45
CA LEU A 297 -13.78 11.28 -0.27
C LEU A 297 -13.62 10.81 -1.72
N ASN A 298 -13.81 11.69 -2.69
CA ASN A 298 -13.51 11.39 -4.10
C ASN A 298 -11.99 11.42 -4.33
N LYS A 299 -11.31 10.35 -3.88
CA LYS A 299 -9.87 10.15 -3.92
C LYS A 299 -9.57 8.65 -4.03
N ASN A 300 -8.49 8.32 -4.74
CA ASN A 300 -8.02 6.94 -4.86
C ASN A 300 -7.30 6.45 -3.59
N HIS A 301 -6.94 5.17 -3.55
CA HIS A 301 -6.41 4.48 -2.36
C HIS A 301 -5.16 5.12 -1.75
N HIS A 302 -4.34 5.84 -2.53
CA HIS A 302 -3.17 6.53 -1.97
C HIS A 302 -3.47 8.00 -1.66
N GLN A 303 -4.27 8.68 -2.48
CA GLN A 303 -4.63 10.09 -2.29
C GLN A 303 -5.53 10.29 -1.06
N ILE A 304 -6.35 9.30 -0.71
CA ILE A 304 -7.18 9.35 0.51
C ILE A 304 -6.35 9.52 1.78
N VAL A 305 -5.09 9.09 1.79
CA VAL A 305 -4.25 9.16 2.99
C VAL A 305 -4.04 10.63 3.38
N GLU A 306 -3.51 11.46 2.50
CA GLU A 306 -3.35 12.89 2.79
C GLU A 306 -4.70 13.62 2.88
N ALA A 307 -5.63 13.33 1.97
CA ALA A 307 -6.95 13.97 1.97
C ALA A 307 -7.75 13.71 3.25
N SER A 308 -7.46 12.62 3.96
CA SER A 308 -8.08 12.29 5.26
C SER A 308 -7.75 13.29 6.37
N LEU A 309 -6.72 14.12 6.22
CA LEU A 309 -6.39 15.16 7.20
C LEU A 309 -7.58 16.10 7.46
N SER A 310 -8.37 16.41 6.42
CA SER A 310 -9.55 17.28 6.53
C SER A 310 -10.64 16.69 7.45
N PRO A 311 -11.20 15.48 7.21
CA PRO A 311 -12.13 14.87 8.15
C PRO A 311 -11.49 14.59 9.52
N ILE A 312 -10.20 14.25 9.58
CA ILE A 312 -9.48 14.05 10.86
C ILE A 312 -9.45 15.33 11.70
N MET A 313 -9.16 16.49 11.10
CA MET A 313 -9.22 17.78 11.80
C MET A 313 -10.62 18.06 12.37
N GLY A 314 -11.67 17.70 11.61
CA GLY A 314 -13.06 17.73 12.08
C GLY A 314 -13.31 16.83 13.29
N ILE A 315 -12.86 15.58 13.24
CA ILE A 315 -12.96 14.61 14.36
C ILE A 315 -12.26 15.15 15.62
N TYR A 316 -11.13 15.83 15.46
CA TYR A 316 -10.37 16.43 16.57
C TYR A 316 -10.85 17.84 16.97
N ASN A 317 -11.89 18.39 16.33
CA ASN A 317 -12.39 19.75 16.54
C ASN A 317 -11.29 20.83 16.46
N ILE A 318 -10.35 20.65 15.52
CA ILE A 318 -9.26 21.62 15.28
C ILE A 318 -9.81 22.76 14.42
N LYS A 319 -9.79 23.99 14.95
CA LYS A 319 -10.30 25.17 14.24
C LYS A 319 -9.40 25.51 13.03
N ASP A 320 -10.04 25.78 11.89
CA ASP A 320 -9.50 26.03 10.53
C ASP A 320 -8.59 27.30 10.42
N ASN A 321 -7.66 27.55 11.36
CA ASN A 321 -6.61 28.56 11.14
C ASN A 321 -5.47 28.05 10.24
N ILE A 322 -5.47 26.76 9.92
CA ILE A 322 -4.59 26.15 8.93
C ILE A 322 -5.47 25.99 7.69
N THR A 323 -5.22 26.78 6.64
CA THR A 323 -6.02 26.74 5.40
C THR A 323 -6.08 25.31 4.87
N ARG A 324 -7.28 24.83 4.52
CA ARG A 324 -7.48 23.49 3.93
C ARG A 324 -6.63 23.26 2.68
N ASP A 325 -6.25 24.34 2.00
CA ASP A 325 -5.35 24.35 0.83
C ASP A 325 -3.88 24.10 1.18
N SER A 326 -3.46 24.24 2.45
CA SER A 326 -2.05 24.07 2.87
C SER A 326 -1.58 22.62 3.03
N PHE A 327 -2.47 21.66 2.79
CA PHE A 327 -2.23 20.22 2.83
C PHE A 327 -2.47 19.54 1.47
N ILE A 328 -2.71 20.30 0.40
CA ILE A 328 -2.92 19.73 -0.93
C ILE A 328 -1.64 19.97 -1.73
N GLU A 329 -0.62 19.15 -1.48
CA GLU A 329 0.57 19.03 -2.36
C GLU A 329 0.60 17.67 -3.07
N VAL A 330 -0.56 17.09 -3.40
CA VAL A 330 -0.62 15.99 -4.38
C VAL A 330 -1.12 16.52 -5.71
N ASP A 331 -0.29 17.33 -6.35
CA ASP A 331 -0.26 17.26 -7.80
C ASP A 331 0.23 15.85 -8.18
N GLU A 332 -0.31 15.30 -9.27
CA GLU A 332 0.22 14.13 -9.96
C GLU A 332 1.65 14.43 -10.45
N TYR A 333 2.60 14.50 -9.53
CA TYR A 333 3.99 14.66 -9.89
C TYR A 333 4.38 13.44 -10.70
N ASN A 334 4.71 13.65 -11.98
CA ASN A 334 5.25 12.56 -12.78
C ASN A 334 6.48 12.03 -12.06
N HIS A 335 6.50 10.71 -11.90
CA HIS A 335 7.53 10.02 -11.17
C HIS A 335 8.09 8.90 -12.04
N ILE A 336 9.40 8.69 -11.92
CA ILE A 336 10.09 7.60 -12.61
C ILE A 336 10.78 6.76 -11.55
N HIS A 337 10.49 5.47 -11.58
CA HIS A 337 11.07 4.47 -10.69
C HIS A 337 12.18 3.73 -11.43
N PHE A 338 13.34 3.66 -10.80
CA PHE A 338 14.46 2.85 -11.24
C PHE A 338 14.76 1.84 -10.15
N LEU A 339 14.61 0.57 -10.49
CA LEU A 339 15.08 -0.52 -9.67
C LEU A 339 16.31 -1.14 -10.33
N LEU A 340 17.38 -1.23 -9.56
CA LEU A 340 18.69 -1.62 -10.05
C LEU A 340 19.17 -2.84 -9.27
N GLU A 341 19.77 -3.78 -9.98
CA GLU A 341 20.59 -4.87 -9.46
C GLU A 341 21.98 -4.70 -10.06
N GLY A 342 22.97 -4.35 -9.25
CA GLY A 342 24.35 -4.07 -9.66
C GLY A 342 24.73 -2.60 -9.53
N ASN A 343 26.00 -2.32 -9.82
CA ASN A 343 26.55 -0.96 -9.78
C ASN A 343 26.63 -0.39 -11.20
N ALA A 344 25.88 0.68 -11.45
CA ALA A 344 25.95 1.42 -12.70
C ALA A 344 25.88 2.93 -12.47
N ASN A 345 26.65 3.65 -13.29
CA ASN A 345 26.42 5.06 -13.49
C ASN A 345 25.21 5.24 -14.40
N ILE A 346 24.26 6.06 -13.97
CA ILE A 346 23.02 6.31 -14.70
C ILE A 346 22.91 7.80 -14.98
N GLN A 347 22.54 8.16 -16.19
CA GLN A 347 22.27 9.54 -16.55
C GLN A 347 20.94 9.65 -17.27
N ILE A 348 20.07 10.57 -16.81
CA ILE A 348 18.80 10.86 -17.47
C ILE A 348 18.87 12.23 -18.09
N LYS A 349 18.52 12.31 -19.38
CA LYS A 349 18.48 13.56 -20.13
C LYS A 349 17.12 13.76 -20.77
N ASN A 350 16.65 15.00 -20.85
CA ASN A 350 15.53 15.33 -21.72
C ASN A 350 15.99 15.19 -23.18
N LYS A 351 15.22 14.45 -23.99
CA LYS A 351 15.61 14.15 -25.38
C LYS A 351 15.67 15.40 -26.26
N LYS A 352 14.83 16.40 -26.00
CA LYS A 352 14.75 17.63 -26.81
C LYS A 352 15.75 18.69 -26.35
N SER A 353 15.81 18.97 -25.06
CA SER A 353 16.68 20.03 -24.53
C SER A 353 18.10 19.56 -24.20
N ASN A 354 18.33 18.25 -24.15
CA ASN A 354 19.57 17.62 -23.65
C ASN A 354 19.91 18.00 -22.19
N GLU A 355 18.96 18.59 -21.47
CA GLU A 355 19.09 18.90 -20.05
C GLU A 355 19.27 17.61 -19.26
N VAL A 356 20.21 17.59 -18.31
CA VAL A 356 20.44 16.45 -17.43
C VAL A 356 19.55 16.56 -16.20
N LEU A 357 18.67 15.59 -16.00
CA LEU A 357 17.74 15.57 -14.86
C LEU A 357 18.33 14.84 -13.66
N LEU A 358 19.14 13.81 -13.94
CA LEU A 358 19.71 12.93 -12.93
C LEU A 358 21.06 12.43 -13.42
N ARG A 359 22.02 12.36 -12.50
CA ARG A 359 23.18 11.47 -12.60
C ARG A 359 23.33 10.65 -11.34
N ILE A 360 23.56 9.35 -11.48
CA ILE A 360 24.06 8.49 -10.43
C ILE A 360 25.51 8.19 -10.79
N VAL A 361 26.44 8.54 -9.91
CA VAL A 361 27.86 8.23 -10.08
C VAL A 361 28.38 7.59 -8.81
N SER A 362 28.90 6.36 -8.90
CA SER A 362 29.42 5.61 -7.75
C SER A 362 28.45 5.66 -6.55
N ASP A 363 27.19 5.30 -6.80
CA ASP A 363 26.11 5.23 -5.78
C ASP A 363 25.72 6.59 -5.16
N THR A 364 26.20 7.70 -5.72
CA THR A 364 25.84 9.07 -5.32
C THR A 364 24.87 9.68 -6.33
N VAL A 365 23.77 10.24 -5.83
CA VAL A 365 22.70 10.83 -6.63
C VAL A 365 22.91 12.34 -6.78
N TYR A 366 22.95 12.82 -8.02
CA TYR A 366 23.04 14.24 -8.39
C TYR A 366 21.80 14.63 -9.18
N THR A 367 20.92 15.41 -8.57
CA THR A 367 19.72 15.92 -9.22
C THR A 367 19.22 17.20 -8.53
N LYS A 368 18.54 18.06 -9.29
CA LYS A 368 17.79 19.22 -8.77
C LYS A 368 16.35 18.87 -8.39
N TYR A 369 15.89 17.67 -8.76
CA TYR A 369 14.53 17.21 -8.50
C TYR A 369 14.46 16.48 -7.16
N GLU A 370 13.29 16.54 -6.54
CA GLU A 370 13.06 15.77 -5.32
C GLU A 370 13.13 14.28 -5.64
N HIS A 371 13.77 13.50 -4.79
CA HIS A 371 13.98 12.08 -5.02
C HIS A 371 13.94 11.25 -3.74
N ILE A 372 13.72 9.95 -3.90
CA ILE A 372 13.82 8.93 -2.88
C ILE A 372 14.84 7.93 -3.37
N TYR A 373 15.84 7.60 -2.55
CA TYR A 373 16.89 6.67 -2.94
C TYR A 373 17.14 5.65 -1.84
N GLU A 374 16.64 4.44 -2.04
CA GLU A 374 16.73 3.33 -1.09
C GLU A 374 17.78 2.31 -1.54
N ARG A 375 18.49 1.73 -0.57
CA ARG A 375 19.53 0.73 -0.76
C ARG A 375 19.11 -0.58 -0.08
N PHE A 376 19.23 -1.70 -0.79
CA PHE A 376 18.80 -3.03 -0.33
C PHE A 376 19.92 -4.07 -0.56
N GLU A 377 20.68 -4.41 0.50
CA GLU A 377 21.93 -5.20 0.43
C GLU A 377 22.92 -4.64 -0.63
N PRO A 378 24.18 -5.11 -0.79
CA PRO A 378 25.16 -4.29 -1.51
C PRO A 378 24.78 -4.03 -2.97
N LYS A 379 23.91 -4.88 -3.56
CA LYS A 379 23.63 -4.91 -4.99
C LYS A 379 22.32 -4.22 -5.44
N TYR A 380 21.28 -4.09 -4.61
CA TYR A 380 19.99 -3.56 -5.09
C TYR A 380 19.73 -2.11 -4.69
N ARG A 381 19.15 -1.33 -5.60
CA ARG A 381 18.78 0.08 -5.37
C ARG A 381 17.40 0.37 -5.91
N TRP A 382 16.67 1.27 -5.24
CA TRP A 382 15.44 1.83 -5.77
C TRP A 382 15.49 3.36 -5.70
N LEU A 383 15.57 4.00 -6.87
CA LEU A 383 15.46 5.44 -7.01
C LEU A 383 14.06 5.81 -7.52
N ILE A 384 13.45 6.81 -6.90
CA ILE A 384 12.23 7.47 -7.37
C ILE A 384 12.57 8.93 -7.57
N LEU A 385 12.44 9.42 -8.80
CA LEU A 385 12.61 10.82 -9.13
C LEU A 385 11.22 11.44 -9.29
N LYS A 386 10.97 12.60 -8.67
CA LYS A 386 9.63 13.21 -8.53
C LYS A 386 9.57 14.57 -9.18
N GLY A 387 8.38 14.96 -9.63
CA GLY A 387 8.11 16.31 -10.15
C GLY A 387 8.79 16.59 -11.48
N ILE A 388 8.95 15.54 -12.29
CA ILE A 388 9.62 15.64 -13.57
C ILE A 388 8.63 16.18 -14.61
N PRO A 389 9.04 17.12 -15.50
CA PRO A 389 8.18 17.57 -16.58
C PRO A 389 7.70 16.42 -17.48
N LYS A 390 6.56 16.59 -18.14
CA LYS A 390 6.13 15.66 -19.20
C LYS A 390 7.06 15.78 -20.39
N GLY A 391 7.43 14.66 -21.00
CA GLY A 391 8.37 14.66 -22.12
C GLY A 391 9.01 13.31 -22.43
N GLU A 392 9.87 13.32 -23.44
CA GLU A 392 10.71 12.19 -23.81
C GLU A 392 12.08 12.32 -23.16
N TYR A 393 12.57 11.22 -22.59
CA TYR A 393 13.83 11.16 -21.88
C TYR A 393 14.71 10.05 -22.42
N ILE A 394 16.01 10.31 -22.40
CA ILE A 394 17.06 9.35 -22.69
C ILE A 394 17.69 8.93 -21.36
N ILE A 395 17.77 7.63 -21.10
CA ILE A 395 18.50 7.04 -19.98
C ILE A 395 19.76 6.38 -20.53
N GLU A 396 20.91 6.87 -20.09
CA GLU A 396 22.22 6.29 -20.39
C GLU A 396 22.69 5.51 -19.16
N ILE A 397 23.01 4.22 -19.35
CA ILE A 397 23.50 3.33 -18.31
C ILE A 397 24.92 2.91 -18.68
N LYS A 398 25.85 3.16 -17.76
CA LYS A 398 27.26 2.81 -17.88
C LYS A 398 27.70 2.01 -16.67
N GLU A 399 28.02 0.73 -16.89
CA GLU A 399 28.46 -0.20 -15.86
C GLU A 399 29.80 0.26 -15.25
N LEU A 400 29.96 0.00 -13.95
CA LEU A 400 31.20 0.28 -13.21
C LEU A 400 32.09 -0.97 -13.10
N ASP A 401 31.49 -2.16 -13.04
CA ASP A 401 32.15 -3.45 -12.81
C ASP A 401 31.84 -4.43 -13.96
N LEU A 402 32.56 -5.55 -14.05
CA LEU A 402 32.29 -6.64 -15.02
C LEU A 402 31.06 -7.51 -14.65
N GLU A 403 30.27 -7.10 -13.67
CA GLU A 403 29.07 -7.83 -13.24
C GLU A 403 27.84 -7.46 -14.07
N GLU A 404 26.92 -8.42 -14.23
CA GLU A 404 25.61 -8.17 -14.81
C GLU A 404 24.83 -7.10 -14.02
N VAL A 405 24.28 -6.14 -14.76
CA VAL A 405 23.36 -5.13 -14.23
C VAL A 405 21.95 -5.40 -14.77
N ASN A 406 20.95 -5.46 -13.88
CA ASN A 406 19.55 -5.47 -14.28
C ASN A 406 18.89 -4.16 -13.87
N VAL A 407 18.16 -3.55 -14.80
CA VAL A 407 17.43 -2.29 -14.57
C VAL A 407 15.97 -2.47 -14.94
N LEU A 408 15.09 -2.24 -13.97
CA LEU A 408 13.66 -2.10 -14.19
C LEU A 408 13.29 -0.62 -14.11
N VAL A 409 12.71 -0.09 -15.20
CA VAL A 409 12.16 1.25 -15.26
C VAL A 409 10.64 1.16 -15.24
N ILE A 410 10.02 1.88 -14.32
CA ILE A 410 8.56 1.95 -14.19
C ILE A 410 8.10 3.40 -14.13
N THR A 411 7.12 3.75 -14.96
CA THR A 411 6.36 5.00 -14.95
C THR A 411 4.85 4.67 -14.92
N ASP A 412 4.00 5.68 -14.97
CA ASP A 412 2.55 5.50 -15.14
C ASP A 412 2.20 4.77 -16.45
N SER A 413 2.97 4.98 -17.51
CA SER A 413 2.73 4.45 -18.86
C SER A 413 3.64 3.29 -19.26
N LEU A 414 4.81 3.15 -18.63
CA LEU A 414 5.86 2.22 -19.05
C LEU A 414 6.27 1.30 -17.91
N GLU A 415 6.53 0.05 -18.25
CA GLU A 415 7.18 -0.93 -17.39
C GLU A 415 8.09 -1.77 -18.26
N LYS A 416 9.40 -1.65 -18.05
CA LYS A 416 10.37 -2.35 -18.89
C LYS A 416 11.60 -2.75 -18.09
N GLU A 417 11.85 -4.05 -18.08
CA GLU A 417 13.07 -4.64 -17.51
C GLU A 417 14.12 -4.79 -18.61
N TYR A 418 15.36 -4.48 -18.26
CA TYR A 418 16.51 -4.58 -19.13
C TYR A 418 17.57 -5.39 -18.38
N GLY A 419 17.86 -6.60 -18.87
CA GLY A 419 19.07 -7.31 -18.47
C GLY A 419 20.25 -6.95 -19.36
N THR A 420 21.41 -6.71 -18.76
CA THR A 420 22.68 -6.62 -19.48
C THR A 420 23.62 -7.74 -19.04
N LEU A 421 23.68 -8.79 -19.86
CA LEU A 421 24.96 -9.33 -20.28
C LEU A 421 25.41 -8.45 -21.46
N ILE A 422 26.71 -8.15 -21.59
CA ILE A 422 27.41 -7.57 -22.77
C ILE A 422 27.94 -6.12 -22.60
N SER A 423 29.19 -6.04 -22.12
CA SER A 423 30.34 -5.20 -22.57
C SER A 423 30.24 -3.75 -23.07
N LYS A 424 29.08 -3.06 -23.18
CA LYS A 424 29.02 -1.65 -23.66
C LYS A 424 27.86 -0.82 -23.08
N ASN A 425 28.10 0.49 -22.96
CA ASN A 425 27.12 1.55 -22.62
C ASN A 425 25.77 1.34 -23.32
N LYS A 426 24.66 1.46 -22.58
CA LYS A 426 23.29 1.30 -23.12
C LYS A 426 22.53 2.60 -23.01
N THR A 427 21.76 2.91 -24.06
CA THR A 427 20.90 4.10 -24.13
C THR A 427 19.45 3.64 -24.32
N LEU A 428 18.54 4.18 -23.51
CA LEU A 428 17.12 3.84 -23.50
C LEU A 428 16.30 5.11 -23.72
N GLU A 429 15.26 5.04 -24.56
CA GLU A 429 14.28 6.12 -24.68
C GLU A 429 13.02 5.77 -23.89
N ILE A 430 12.54 6.71 -23.09
CA ILE A 430 11.30 6.59 -22.32
C ILE A 430 10.43 7.84 -22.51
N GLN A 431 9.12 7.70 -22.35
CA GLN A 431 8.17 8.79 -22.46
C GLN A 431 7.37 8.90 -21.17
N VAL A 432 7.33 10.10 -20.61
CA VAL A 432 6.59 10.45 -19.39
C VAL A 432 5.43 11.37 -19.83
N PHE A 433 4.19 10.94 -19.56
CA PHE A 433 2.98 11.51 -20.15
C PHE A 433 2.21 12.48 -19.28
#